data_AF-A0A922T2D0-F1
#
_entry.id   AF-A0A922T2D0-F1
#
_cell.length_a   1.000
_cell.length_b   1.000
_cell.length_c   1.000
_cell.angle_alpha   90.00
_cell.angle_beta   90.00
_cell.angle_gamma   90.00
#
_symmetry.space_group_name_H-M   'P 1'
#
loop_
_entity.id
_entity.type
_entity.pdbx_description
1 polymer ?
#
loop_
_entity_poly.entity_id
_entity_poly.type
_entity_poly.pdbx_seq_one_letter_code
_entity_poly.pdbx_strand_id
1 'polypeptide(L)'
;MTKPTYSRQQLLKNLESSRLARESSRFKSYVAREKFTTTLAGMSPEDSQRYIQWHKYAKSGLNPSDRVRILEISEKAPKIEYQKGISSDDILTMSKKNRPNPEEVYKPSYIKAHRRQFANGAAKFQKFKPNVAYQKGIVGDELGNSFWLSKDHADIIQDVAKGDNRLYETLLGFDEGYLGDGPLYRLDVSPEVISEKGISIPSGNEKSANSWWRPGGRTYPGDMPEGVMKDISTSKGEHTWHVVN
;
A
#
# COMPACT_ATOMS: atom_id res chain seq x y z
N MET A 1 -4.02 49.36 -48.11
CA MET A 1 -4.47 48.25 -47.25
C MET A 1 -4.99 48.82 -45.95
N THR A 2 -6.30 48.77 -45.72
CA THR A 2 -6.96 49.31 -44.52
C THR A 2 -6.94 48.28 -43.39
N LYS A 3 -6.37 48.64 -42.22
CA LYS A 3 -6.39 47.79 -41.03
C LYS A 3 -7.85 47.58 -40.58
N PRO A 4 -8.28 46.35 -40.30
CA PRO A 4 -9.65 46.11 -39.84
C PRO A 4 -9.85 46.71 -38.43
N THR A 5 -10.85 47.57 -38.30
CA THR A 5 -11.24 48.19 -37.02
C THR A 5 -12.19 47.25 -36.28
N TYR A 6 -11.67 46.41 -35.40
CA TYR A 6 -12.51 45.55 -34.56
C TYR A 6 -13.20 46.37 -33.47
N SER A 7 -14.52 46.20 -33.30
CA SER A 7 -15.23 46.84 -32.19
C SER A 7 -14.75 46.25 -30.86
N ARG A 8 -14.68 47.09 -29.81
CA ARG A 8 -14.28 46.67 -28.46
C ARG A 8 -15.08 45.46 -27.96
N GLN A 9 -16.37 45.39 -28.29
CA GLN A 9 -17.24 44.25 -27.95
C GLN A 9 -16.81 42.95 -28.64
N GLN A 10 -16.38 43.01 -29.91
CA GLN A 10 -15.91 41.83 -30.63
C GLN A 10 -14.60 41.30 -30.04
N LEU A 11 -13.69 42.20 -29.64
CA LEU A 11 -12.44 41.82 -28.96
C LEU A 11 -12.72 41.15 -27.61
N LEU A 12 -13.68 41.66 -26.83
CA LEU A 12 -14.07 41.08 -25.55
C LEU A 12 -14.70 39.69 -25.73
N LYS A 13 -15.59 39.50 -26.73
CA LYS A 13 -16.14 38.17 -27.07
C LYS A 13 -15.04 37.18 -27.45
N ASN A 14 -14.08 37.59 -28.28
CA ASN A 14 -12.98 36.71 -28.69
C ASN A 14 -12.08 36.30 -27.51
N LEU A 15 -11.79 37.23 -26.60
CA LEU A 15 -11.04 36.96 -25.36
C LEU A 15 -11.79 35.98 -24.46
N GLU A 16 -13.10 36.16 -24.30
CA GLU A 16 -13.94 35.28 -23.49
C GLU A 16 -14.06 33.88 -24.10
N SER A 17 -14.31 33.76 -25.41
CA SER A 17 -14.30 32.47 -26.11
C SER A 17 -12.95 31.77 -26.02
N SER A 18 -11.84 32.51 -26.10
CA SER A 18 -10.50 31.93 -25.92
C SER A 18 -10.27 31.46 -24.48
N ARG A 19 -10.73 32.21 -23.47
CA ARG A 19 -10.69 31.79 -22.06
C ARG A 19 -11.49 30.50 -21.84
N LEU A 20 -12.73 30.46 -22.33
CA LEU A 20 -13.60 29.28 -22.23
C LEU A 20 -13.01 28.07 -22.95
N ALA A 21 -12.40 28.25 -24.12
CA ALA A 21 -11.70 27.18 -24.82
C ALA A 21 -10.48 26.65 -24.05
N ARG A 22 -9.71 27.53 -23.39
CA ARG A 22 -8.59 27.11 -22.53
C ARG A 22 -9.08 26.35 -21.29
N GLU A 23 -10.18 26.79 -20.68
CA GLU A 23 -10.80 26.12 -19.53
C GLU A 23 -11.39 24.76 -19.92
N SER A 24 -12.08 24.67 -21.06
CA SER A 24 -12.73 23.43 -21.52
C SER A 24 -11.75 22.41 -22.10
N SER A 25 -10.65 22.86 -22.71
CA SER A 25 -9.65 21.97 -23.34
C SER A 25 -8.86 21.08 -22.38
N ARG A 26 -8.90 21.37 -21.06
CA ARG A 26 -8.07 20.67 -20.05
C ARG A 26 -6.57 20.66 -20.39
N PHE A 27 -6.09 21.62 -21.20
CA PHE A 27 -4.71 21.66 -21.70
C PHE A 27 -3.66 21.61 -20.58
N LYS A 28 -3.89 22.31 -19.47
CA LYS A 28 -3.00 22.27 -18.29
C LYS A 28 -2.88 20.86 -17.70
N SER A 29 -3.99 20.14 -17.60
CA SER A 29 -4.01 18.75 -17.12
C SER A 29 -3.29 17.81 -18.09
N TYR A 30 -3.46 18.04 -19.40
CA TYR A 30 -2.72 17.29 -20.42
C TYR A 30 -1.21 17.51 -20.29
N VAL A 31 -0.76 18.76 -20.24
CA VAL A 31 0.67 19.10 -20.08
C VAL A 31 1.25 18.53 -18.78
N ALA A 32 0.50 18.58 -17.67
CA ALA A 32 0.93 17.99 -16.41
C ALA A 32 1.10 16.46 -16.51
N ARG A 33 0.16 15.78 -17.17
CA ARG A 33 0.22 14.33 -17.39
C ARG A 33 1.36 13.94 -18.31
N GLU A 34 1.56 14.67 -19.42
CA GLU A 34 2.71 14.44 -20.33
C GLU A 34 4.02 14.59 -19.59
N LYS A 35 4.22 15.70 -18.85
CA LYS A 35 5.43 15.89 -18.02
C LYS A 35 5.65 14.75 -17.05
N PHE A 36 4.60 14.32 -16.35
CA PHE A 36 4.68 13.21 -15.40
C PHE A 36 5.12 11.91 -16.09
N THR A 37 4.50 11.56 -17.23
CA THR A 37 4.84 10.35 -18.00
C THR A 37 6.26 10.41 -18.56
N THR A 38 6.67 11.54 -19.14
CA THR A 38 8.03 11.73 -19.66
C THR A 38 9.07 11.62 -18.55
N THR A 39 8.81 12.18 -17.36
CA THR A 39 9.68 12.05 -16.19
C THR A 39 9.81 10.58 -15.76
N LEU A 40 8.70 9.84 -15.69
CA LEU A 40 8.72 8.42 -15.33
C LEU A 40 9.51 7.56 -16.32
N ALA A 41 9.39 7.84 -17.63
CA ALA A 41 10.07 7.07 -18.66
C ALA A 41 11.60 7.13 -18.59
N GLY A 42 12.16 8.16 -17.94
CA GLY A 42 13.60 8.32 -17.74
C GLY A 42 14.14 7.77 -16.42
N MET A 43 13.29 7.20 -15.56
CA MET A 43 13.66 6.72 -14.22
C MET A 43 13.94 5.22 -14.19
N SER A 44 14.72 4.77 -13.20
CA SER A 44 14.79 3.36 -12.83
C SER A 44 13.41 2.86 -12.33
N PRO A 45 13.12 1.55 -12.35
CA PRO A 45 11.90 1.01 -11.76
C PRO A 45 11.69 1.48 -10.31
N GLU A 46 12.74 1.48 -9.49
CA GLU A 46 12.69 1.89 -8.08
C GLU A 46 12.38 3.38 -7.93
N ASP A 47 13.06 4.24 -8.69
CA ASP A 47 12.85 5.69 -8.65
C ASP A 47 11.45 6.05 -9.17
N SER A 48 10.99 5.36 -10.22
CA SER A 48 9.67 5.56 -10.80
C SER A 48 8.57 5.22 -9.79
N GLN A 49 8.72 4.11 -9.05
CA GLN A 49 7.79 3.69 -8.01
C GLN A 49 7.76 4.70 -6.86
N ARG A 50 8.94 5.14 -6.37
CA ARG A 50 9.04 6.17 -5.33
C ARG A 50 8.37 7.47 -5.76
N TYR A 51 8.60 7.89 -7.01
CA TYR A 51 8.02 9.11 -7.56
C TYR A 51 6.49 9.02 -7.67
N ILE A 52 5.95 7.87 -8.10
CA ILE A 52 4.51 7.60 -8.13
C ILE A 52 3.91 7.71 -6.73
N GLN A 53 4.53 7.06 -5.75
CA GLN A 53 4.03 7.05 -4.37
C GLN A 53 4.09 8.43 -3.73
N TRP A 54 5.17 9.18 -3.94
CA TRP A 54 5.29 10.57 -3.47
C TRP A 54 4.13 11.44 -3.97
N HIS A 55 3.77 11.33 -5.24
CA HIS A 55 2.67 12.09 -5.84
C HIS A 55 1.30 11.58 -5.41
N LYS A 56 1.14 10.25 -5.23
CA LYS A 56 -0.09 9.65 -4.67
C LYS A 56 -0.37 10.24 -3.29
N TYR A 57 0.64 10.23 -2.40
CA TYR A 57 0.51 10.78 -1.05
C TYR A 57 0.33 12.31 -1.05
N ALA A 58 0.95 13.03 -1.98
CA ALA A 58 0.71 14.46 -2.12
C ALA A 58 -0.75 14.75 -2.47
N LYS A 59 -1.31 13.97 -3.41
CA LYS A 59 -2.69 14.11 -3.87
C LYS A 59 -3.70 13.79 -2.76
N SER A 60 -3.39 12.86 -1.86
CA SER A 60 -4.22 12.56 -0.68
C SER A 60 -4.04 13.56 0.46
N GLY A 61 -3.24 14.63 0.28
CA GLY A 61 -3.10 15.70 1.27
C GLY A 61 -2.01 15.48 2.32
N LEU A 62 -1.14 14.47 2.20
CA LEU A 62 -0.02 14.32 3.12
C LEU A 62 1.00 15.45 2.94
N ASN A 63 1.43 16.03 4.06
CA ASN A 63 2.52 17.00 4.06
C ASN A 63 3.86 16.34 3.68
N PRO A 64 4.87 17.11 3.27
CA PRO A 64 6.18 16.56 2.88
C PRO A 64 6.85 15.68 3.95
N SER A 65 6.77 16.05 5.24
CA SER A 65 7.45 15.30 6.31
C SER A 65 6.83 13.92 6.52
N ASP A 66 5.50 13.83 6.55
CA ASP A 66 4.80 12.55 6.67
C ASP A 66 5.02 11.66 5.45
N ARG A 67 5.14 12.23 4.25
CA ARG A 67 5.49 11.47 3.04
C ARG A 67 6.87 10.84 3.13
N VAL A 68 7.86 11.56 3.63
CA VAL A 68 9.21 11.02 3.86
C VAL A 68 9.14 9.84 4.84
N ARG A 69 8.44 10.01 5.97
CA ARG A 69 8.30 8.95 6.98
C ARG A 69 7.70 7.66 6.42
N ILE A 70 6.69 7.78 5.56
CA ILE A 70 6.06 6.62 4.91
C ILE A 70 6.98 5.98 3.86
N LEU A 71 7.65 6.77 3.03
CA LEU A 71 8.58 6.23 2.01
C LEU A 71 9.81 5.57 2.63
N GLU A 72 10.28 6.08 3.77
CA GLU A 72 11.41 5.51 4.51
C GLU A 72 11.15 4.06 4.96
N ILE A 73 9.89 3.66 5.16
CA ILE A 73 9.51 2.27 5.47
C ILE A 73 10.00 1.32 4.37
N SER A 74 9.66 1.62 3.11
CA SER A 74 10.09 0.82 1.95
C SER A 74 11.59 0.93 1.70
N GLU A 75 12.17 2.12 1.87
CA GLU A 75 13.59 2.39 1.62
C GLU A 75 14.51 1.62 2.57
N LYS A 76 14.14 1.55 3.85
CA LYS A 76 14.91 0.87 4.90
C LYS A 76 14.61 -0.63 4.97
N ALA A 77 13.55 -1.10 4.32
CA ALA A 77 13.19 -2.51 4.30
C ALA A 77 14.26 -3.37 3.58
N PRO A 78 14.53 -4.61 4.05
CA PRO A 78 15.50 -5.51 3.43
C PRO A 78 15.24 -5.69 1.93
N LYS A 79 16.27 -5.53 1.09
CA LYS A 79 16.12 -5.73 -0.36
C LYS A 79 15.81 -7.20 -0.66
N ILE A 80 14.86 -7.43 -1.55
CA ILE A 80 14.42 -8.78 -1.92
C ILE A 80 15.58 -9.52 -2.58
N GLU A 81 15.93 -10.69 -2.06
CA GLU A 81 16.92 -11.56 -2.66
C GLU A 81 16.30 -12.90 -3.06
N TYR A 82 16.10 -13.10 -4.36
CA TYR A 82 15.66 -14.37 -4.92
C TYR A 82 16.80 -15.39 -4.94
N GLN A 83 16.45 -16.68 -4.89
CA GLN A 83 17.38 -17.75 -5.23
C GLN A 83 17.76 -17.68 -6.71
N LYS A 84 18.89 -18.31 -7.06
CA LYS A 84 19.44 -18.27 -8.42
C LYS A 84 18.43 -18.86 -9.41
N GLY A 85 18.14 -18.13 -10.48
CA GLY A 85 17.23 -18.58 -11.54
C GLY A 85 15.75 -18.39 -11.25
N ILE A 86 15.40 -17.71 -10.15
CA ILE A 86 14.01 -17.37 -9.81
C ILE A 86 13.81 -15.87 -10.02
N SER A 87 12.73 -15.49 -10.71
CA SER A 87 12.28 -14.11 -10.83
C SER A 87 10.86 -13.92 -10.32
N SER A 88 10.50 -12.66 -10.03
CA SER A 88 9.12 -12.29 -9.68
C SER A 88 8.14 -12.65 -10.79
N ASP A 89 8.52 -12.44 -12.04
CA ASP A 89 7.65 -12.66 -13.20
C ASP A 89 7.30 -14.15 -13.36
N ASP A 90 8.29 -15.03 -13.18
CA ASP A 90 8.07 -16.49 -13.22
C ASP A 90 6.99 -16.91 -12.21
N ILE A 91 7.09 -16.41 -10.97
CA ILE A 91 6.14 -16.74 -9.89
C ILE A 91 4.74 -16.19 -10.19
N LEU A 92 4.66 -15.00 -10.80
CA LEU A 92 3.39 -14.38 -11.16
C LEU A 92 2.67 -15.13 -12.28
N THR A 93 3.39 -15.84 -13.15
CA THR A 93 2.77 -16.72 -14.16
C THR A 93 2.20 -18.01 -13.58
N MET A 94 2.63 -18.42 -12.38
CA MET A 94 2.15 -19.63 -11.73
C MET A 94 0.74 -19.45 -11.17
N SER A 95 -0.05 -20.53 -11.24
CA SER A 95 -1.38 -20.55 -10.63
C SER A 95 -1.28 -20.43 -9.10
N LYS A 96 -2.27 -19.79 -8.49
CA LYS A 96 -2.32 -19.48 -7.05
C LYS A 96 -2.17 -20.67 -6.10
N LYS A 97 -2.27 -21.93 -6.54
CA LYS A 97 -2.06 -23.09 -5.66
C LYS A 97 -0.73 -23.79 -5.89
N ASN A 98 0.00 -23.35 -6.91
CA ASN A 98 1.24 -23.97 -7.37
C ASN A 98 2.45 -23.05 -7.15
N ARG A 99 2.27 -21.90 -6.46
CA ARG A 99 3.40 -21.01 -6.18
C ARG A 99 4.30 -21.69 -5.13
N PRO A 100 5.63 -21.67 -5.32
CA PRO A 100 6.58 -22.27 -4.40
C PRO A 100 6.52 -21.62 -3.01
N ASN A 101 6.98 -22.37 -2.01
CA ASN A 101 7.10 -21.84 -0.65
C ASN A 101 8.20 -20.77 -0.58
N PRO A 102 8.14 -19.82 0.38
CA PRO A 102 9.15 -18.77 0.51
C PRO A 102 10.59 -19.28 0.61
N GLU A 103 10.80 -20.41 1.28
CA GLU A 103 12.09 -21.07 1.45
C GLU A 103 12.69 -21.61 0.15
N GLU A 104 11.88 -21.81 -0.90
CA GLU A 104 12.31 -22.21 -2.24
C GLU A 104 12.54 -21.00 -3.14
N VAL A 105 11.92 -19.86 -2.82
CA VAL A 105 11.95 -18.63 -3.64
C VAL A 105 13.09 -17.70 -3.26
N TYR A 106 13.29 -17.49 -1.96
CA TYR A 106 14.18 -16.44 -1.46
C TYR A 106 15.43 -17.03 -0.82
N LYS A 107 16.49 -16.22 -0.78
CA LYS A 107 17.69 -16.58 -0.03
C LYS A 107 17.38 -16.59 1.47
N PRO A 108 18.02 -17.49 2.25
CA PRO A 108 17.87 -17.53 3.71
C PRO A 108 18.21 -16.19 4.40
N SER A 109 19.16 -15.41 3.86
CA SER A 109 19.50 -14.07 4.34
C SER A 109 18.30 -13.12 4.30
N TYR A 110 17.59 -13.11 3.17
CA TYR A 110 16.40 -12.28 2.98
C TYR A 110 15.26 -12.72 3.88
N ILE A 111 14.97 -14.03 3.97
CA ILE A 111 13.92 -14.55 4.85
C ILE A 111 14.17 -14.13 6.30
N LYS A 112 15.41 -14.26 6.77
CA LYS A 112 15.81 -13.84 8.12
C LYS A 112 15.66 -12.34 8.32
N ALA A 113 16.12 -11.53 7.36
CA ALA A 113 16.02 -10.07 7.44
C ALA A 113 14.56 -9.59 7.40
N HIS A 114 13.72 -10.19 6.56
CA HIS A 114 12.29 -9.90 6.47
C HIS A 114 11.58 -10.19 7.80
N ARG A 115 11.76 -11.40 8.35
CA ARG A 115 11.17 -11.80 9.64
C ARG A 115 11.61 -10.91 10.80
N ARG A 116 12.86 -10.42 10.78
CA ARG A 116 13.41 -9.54 11.83
C ARG A 116 12.63 -8.22 11.95
N GLN A 117 11.97 -7.76 10.90
CA GLN A 117 11.15 -6.55 10.96
C GLN A 117 9.97 -6.67 11.94
N PHE A 118 9.56 -7.89 12.29
CA PHE A 118 8.44 -8.17 13.19
C PHE A 118 8.91 -8.52 14.61
N ALA A 119 10.20 -8.34 14.92
CA ALA A 119 10.76 -8.68 16.24
C ALA A 119 10.09 -7.91 17.40
N ASN A 120 9.58 -6.71 17.14
CA ASN A 120 8.88 -5.88 18.12
C ASN A 120 7.35 -6.10 18.15
N GLY A 121 6.86 -7.11 17.43
CA GLY A 121 5.43 -7.33 17.25
C GLY A 121 4.95 -7.04 15.82
N ALA A 122 3.68 -7.36 15.60
CA ALA A 122 3.01 -7.21 14.32
C ALA A 122 1.65 -6.56 14.54
N ALA A 123 1.16 -5.86 13.52
CA ALA A 123 -0.07 -5.10 13.62
C ALA A 123 -0.91 -5.19 12.34
N LYS A 124 -2.23 -5.09 12.49
CA LYS A 124 -3.19 -5.13 11.39
C LYS A 124 -4.29 -4.11 11.61
N PHE A 125 -4.71 -3.44 10.54
CA PHE A 125 -5.91 -2.61 10.51
C PHE A 125 -7.05 -3.36 9.82
N GLN A 126 -8.26 -3.32 10.39
CA GLN A 126 -9.45 -3.96 9.80
C GLN A 126 -10.75 -3.24 10.17
N LYS A 127 -11.73 -3.30 9.25
CA LYS A 127 -13.07 -2.71 9.44
C LYS A 127 -13.96 -3.41 10.46
N PHE A 128 -13.73 -4.70 10.68
CA PHE A 128 -14.60 -5.49 11.54
C PHE A 128 -14.01 -5.60 12.94
N LYS A 129 -14.81 -5.32 13.96
CA LYS A 129 -14.42 -5.56 15.35
C LYS A 129 -14.04 -7.03 15.54
N PRO A 130 -12.96 -7.36 16.27
CA PRO A 130 -12.67 -8.74 16.65
C PRO A 130 -13.86 -9.39 17.34
N ASN A 131 -14.18 -10.62 16.95
CA ASN A 131 -15.39 -11.31 17.37
C ASN A 131 -15.09 -12.79 17.64
N VAL A 132 -15.29 -13.23 18.89
CA VAL A 132 -15.03 -14.60 19.35
C VAL A 132 -16.00 -15.65 18.80
N ALA A 133 -17.21 -15.25 18.41
CA ALA A 133 -18.22 -16.14 17.85
C ALA A 133 -18.01 -16.38 16.34
N TYR A 134 -17.63 -15.31 15.62
CA TYR A 134 -17.35 -15.41 14.19
C TYR A 134 -16.05 -16.19 13.94
N GLN A 135 -16.08 -17.20 13.06
CA GLN A 135 -14.94 -18.09 12.78
C GLN A 135 -14.25 -18.63 14.05
N LYS A 136 -15.01 -18.83 15.14
CA LYS A 136 -14.49 -19.27 16.45
C LYS A 136 -13.40 -18.32 17.02
N GLY A 137 -13.42 -17.04 16.62
CA GLY A 137 -12.46 -16.03 17.04
C GLY A 137 -11.17 -15.98 16.24
N ILE A 138 -11.04 -16.78 15.18
CA ILE A 138 -9.86 -16.74 14.31
C ILE A 138 -9.86 -15.45 13.49
N VAL A 139 -8.72 -14.76 13.51
CA VAL A 139 -8.45 -13.56 12.73
C VAL A 139 -7.98 -13.96 11.34
N GLY A 140 -8.56 -13.35 10.31
CA GLY A 140 -8.20 -13.59 8.92
C GLY A 140 -9.25 -14.38 8.15
N ASP A 141 -8.80 -15.12 7.15
CA ASP A 141 -9.66 -15.98 6.34
C ASP A 141 -10.07 -17.27 7.07
N GLU A 142 -11.00 -18.00 6.47
CA GLU A 142 -11.53 -19.26 7.00
C GLU A 142 -10.51 -20.40 7.09
N LEU A 143 -9.32 -20.23 6.48
CA LEU A 143 -8.19 -21.15 6.60
C LEU A 143 -7.17 -20.67 7.64
N GLY A 144 -7.49 -19.59 8.36
CA GLY A 144 -6.70 -19.00 9.42
C GLY A 144 -5.58 -18.07 8.97
N ASN A 145 -5.48 -17.74 7.68
CA ASN A 145 -4.41 -16.84 7.22
C ASN A 145 -4.78 -15.38 7.48
N SER A 146 -3.84 -14.63 8.06
CA SER A 146 -3.98 -13.20 8.31
C SER A 146 -2.70 -12.47 7.94
N PHE A 147 -2.85 -11.34 7.25
CA PHE A 147 -1.74 -10.48 6.82
C PHE A 147 -1.50 -9.36 7.82
N TRP A 148 -0.23 -9.07 8.09
CA TRP A 148 0.25 -8.18 9.14
C TRP A 148 1.41 -7.30 8.67
N LEU A 149 1.43 -6.06 9.16
CA LEU A 149 2.57 -5.14 9.11
C LEU A 149 3.43 -5.35 10.36
N SER A 150 4.68 -4.86 10.37
CA SER A 150 5.39 -4.74 11.65
C SER A 150 4.68 -3.72 12.54
N LYS A 151 4.78 -3.89 13.85
CA LYS A 151 4.21 -2.93 14.81
C LYS A 151 4.77 -1.52 14.59
N ASP A 152 6.08 -1.41 14.40
CA ASP A 152 6.77 -0.13 14.17
C ASP A 152 6.24 0.61 12.93
N HIS A 153 5.97 -0.12 11.83
CA HIS A 153 5.40 0.49 10.62
C HIS A 153 3.94 0.89 10.83
N ALA A 154 3.16 0.07 11.53
CA ALA A 154 1.77 0.41 11.85
C ALA A 154 1.65 1.63 12.77
N ASP A 155 2.58 1.82 13.70
CA ASP A 155 2.65 3.03 14.54
C ASP A 155 2.85 4.28 13.69
N ILE A 156 3.77 4.24 12.71
CA ILE A 156 3.99 5.35 11.77
C ILE A 156 2.73 5.61 10.93
N ILE A 157 2.11 4.55 10.38
CA ILE A 157 0.91 4.68 9.53
C ILE A 157 -0.24 5.30 10.33
N GLN A 158 -0.46 4.85 11.56
CA GLN A 158 -1.52 5.39 12.41
C GLN A 158 -1.30 6.86 12.75
N ASP A 159 -0.08 7.24 13.12
CA ASP A 159 0.27 8.63 13.40
C ASP A 159 0.11 9.54 12.18
N VAL A 160 0.48 9.05 10.99
CA VAL A 160 0.32 9.80 9.73
C VAL A 160 -1.15 9.88 9.29
N ALA A 161 -1.93 8.83 9.48
CA ALA A 161 -3.34 8.77 9.08
C ALA A 161 -4.24 9.67 9.95
N LYS A 162 -3.87 9.93 11.21
CA LYS A 162 -4.60 10.85 12.12
C LYS A 162 -6.10 10.56 12.23
N GLY A 163 -6.46 9.28 12.21
CA GLY A 163 -7.85 8.83 12.24
C GLY A 163 -8.64 8.99 10.92
N ASP A 164 -8.01 9.45 9.84
CA ASP A 164 -8.69 9.55 8.55
C ASP A 164 -8.65 8.20 7.80
N ASN A 165 -9.82 7.57 7.66
CA ASN A 165 -9.97 6.31 6.91
C ASN A 165 -9.53 6.42 5.44
N ARG A 166 -9.70 7.59 4.79
CA ARG A 166 -9.23 7.81 3.41
C ARG A 166 -7.70 7.80 3.34
N LEU A 167 -7.04 8.33 4.37
CA LEU A 167 -5.59 8.25 4.49
C LEU A 167 -5.12 6.84 4.79
N TYR A 168 -5.78 6.11 5.70
CA TYR A 168 -5.49 4.69 5.92
C TYR A 168 -5.59 3.88 4.63
N GLU A 169 -6.64 4.06 3.84
CA GLU A 169 -6.77 3.40 2.54
C GLU A 169 -5.61 3.75 1.61
N THR A 170 -5.28 5.04 1.50
CA THR A 170 -4.18 5.48 0.65
C THR A 170 -2.84 4.85 1.04
N LEU A 171 -2.54 4.83 2.34
CA LEU A 171 -1.31 4.32 2.92
C LEU A 171 -1.22 2.79 2.79
N LEU A 172 -2.30 2.08 3.13
CA LEU A 172 -2.39 0.62 3.08
C LEU A 172 -2.60 0.09 1.65
N GLY A 173 -2.86 0.96 0.68
CA GLY A 173 -3.05 0.59 -0.72
C GLY A 173 -4.45 0.08 -1.07
N PHE A 174 -5.46 0.42 -0.26
CA PHE A 174 -6.86 0.14 -0.58
C PHE A 174 -7.45 1.19 -1.52
N ASP A 175 -8.52 0.79 -2.20
CA ASP A 175 -9.34 1.70 -2.98
C ASP A 175 -10.08 2.69 -2.07
N GLU A 176 -10.30 3.90 -2.59
CA GLU A 176 -11.09 4.91 -1.91
C GLU A 176 -12.52 4.40 -1.69
N GLY A 177 -12.87 4.22 -0.43
CA GLY A 177 -14.20 3.80 0.05
C GLY A 177 -14.18 2.48 0.80
N TYR A 178 -13.11 1.70 0.64
CA TYR A 178 -13.01 0.32 1.11
C TYR A 178 -13.24 0.11 2.62
N LEU A 179 -12.65 0.97 3.46
CA LEU A 179 -12.77 0.92 4.92
C LEU A 179 -14.08 1.55 5.42
N GLY A 180 -14.78 2.31 4.57
CA GLY A 180 -15.97 3.08 4.93
C GLY A 180 -15.71 4.16 5.97
N ASP A 181 -16.79 4.64 6.60
CA ASP A 181 -16.76 5.73 7.59
C ASP A 181 -16.95 5.24 9.04
N GLY A 182 -17.07 3.92 9.22
CA GLY A 182 -17.21 3.30 10.53
C GLY A 182 -15.89 3.18 11.28
N PRO A 183 -15.91 2.61 12.51
CA PRO A 183 -14.71 2.39 13.29
C PRO A 183 -13.70 1.49 12.56
N LEU A 184 -12.44 1.92 12.55
CA LEU A 184 -11.30 1.14 12.11
C LEU A 184 -10.61 0.55 13.34
N TYR A 185 -10.38 -0.76 13.32
CA TYR A 185 -9.78 -1.48 14.43
C TYR A 185 -8.34 -1.82 14.11
N ARG A 186 -7.44 -1.49 15.04
CA ARG A 186 -6.07 -1.99 15.03
C ARG A 186 -5.95 -3.17 15.98
N LEU A 187 -5.33 -4.24 15.49
CA LEU A 187 -4.95 -5.41 16.27
C LEU A 187 -3.42 -5.43 16.38
N ASP A 188 -2.90 -5.67 17.58
CA ASP A 188 -1.47 -5.82 17.85
C ASP A 188 -1.19 -7.22 18.41
N VAL A 189 -0.21 -7.90 17.82
CA VAL A 189 0.33 -9.20 18.23
C VAL A 189 1.70 -8.98 18.85
N SER A 190 1.94 -9.58 20.02
CA SER A 190 3.20 -9.40 20.76
C SER A 190 4.36 -10.23 20.17
N PRO A 191 5.61 -9.89 20.51
CA PRO A 191 6.78 -10.70 20.15
C PRO A 191 6.67 -12.17 20.60
N GLU A 192 6.07 -12.43 21.76
CA GLU A 192 5.89 -13.79 22.30
C GLU A 192 4.98 -14.62 21.40
N VAL A 193 3.85 -14.05 20.97
CA VAL A 193 2.91 -14.72 20.06
C VAL A 193 3.56 -14.94 18.69
N ILE A 194 4.35 -13.98 18.21
CA ILE A 194 5.12 -14.16 16.96
C ILE A 194 6.12 -15.30 17.09
N SER A 195 6.81 -15.41 18.25
CA SER A 195 7.74 -16.51 18.50
C SER A 195 7.04 -17.86 18.55
N GLU A 196 5.83 -17.93 19.09
CA GLU A 196 5.04 -19.17 19.20
C GLU A 196 4.44 -19.59 17.86
N LYS A 197 3.81 -18.66 17.14
CA LYS A 197 3.03 -18.93 15.91
C LYS A 197 3.87 -18.85 14.65
N GLY A 198 4.95 -18.09 14.69
CA GLY A 198 5.75 -17.72 13.53
C GLY A 198 5.07 -16.68 12.64
N ILE A 199 5.91 -16.03 11.84
CA ILE A 199 5.48 -15.16 10.74
C ILE A 199 6.32 -15.50 9.51
N SER A 200 5.66 -15.59 8.35
CA SER A 200 6.32 -15.90 7.08
C SER A 200 6.10 -14.81 6.05
N ILE A 201 6.97 -14.81 5.03
CA ILE A 201 6.72 -14.05 3.80
C ILE A 201 5.48 -14.68 3.14
N PRO A 202 4.47 -13.89 2.75
CA PRO A 202 3.32 -14.41 2.01
C PRO A 202 3.77 -15.10 0.72
N SER A 203 3.28 -16.33 0.52
CA SER A 203 3.58 -17.15 -0.65
C SER A 203 2.71 -16.78 -1.86
N GLY A 204 1.60 -16.09 -1.62
CA GLY A 204 0.56 -15.82 -2.60
C GLY A 204 -0.42 -16.98 -2.74
N ASN A 205 -0.23 -18.09 -2.03
CA ASN A 205 -1.18 -19.21 -1.97
C ASN A 205 -2.29 -18.98 -0.93
N GLU A 206 -2.15 -17.99 -0.04
CA GLU A 206 -3.12 -17.68 1.01
C GLU A 206 -4.49 -17.35 0.41
N LYS A 207 -5.60 -17.79 1.02
CA LYS A 207 -6.93 -17.63 0.41
C LYS A 207 -7.28 -16.16 0.16
N SER A 208 -6.88 -15.24 1.04
CA SER A 208 -7.06 -13.80 0.84
C SER A 208 -6.07 -13.10 -0.13
N ALA A 209 -5.02 -13.77 -0.61
CA ALA A 209 -4.15 -13.17 -1.63
C ALA A 209 -4.93 -12.90 -2.94
N ASN A 210 -4.85 -11.68 -3.47
CA ASN A 210 -5.62 -11.24 -4.65
C ASN A 210 -4.68 -10.92 -5.84
N SER A 211 -5.22 -10.31 -6.90
CA SER A 211 -4.46 -9.93 -8.10
C SER A 211 -3.39 -8.85 -7.84
N TRP A 212 -3.44 -8.15 -6.70
CA TRP A 212 -2.44 -7.17 -6.29
C TRP A 212 -1.28 -7.78 -5.51
N TRP A 213 -1.39 -9.03 -5.06
CA TRP A 213 -0.27 -9.72 -4.42
C TRP A 213 0.95 -9.76 -5.37
N ARG A 214 2.13 -9.51 -4.79
CA ARG A 214 3.42 -9.63 -5.48
C ARG A 214 4.37 -10.48 -4.63
N PRO A 215 5.25 -11.28 -5.26
CA PRO A 215 6.36 -11.92 -4.55
C PRO A 215 7.21 -10.88 -3.82
N GLY A 216 7.67 -11.21 -2.62
CA GLY A 216 8.63 -10.42 -1.86
C GLY A 216 8.17 -10.12 -0.44
N GLY A 217 6.89 -10.34 -0.11
CA GLY A 217 6.36 -9.95 1.20
C GLY A 217 6.33 -8.45 1.39
N ARG A 218 5.87 -7.76 0.34
CA ARG A 218 5.66 -6.32 0.31
C ARG A 218 4.30 -6.02 -0.31
N THR A 219 3.62 -5.00 0.18
CA THR A 219 2.35 -4.53 -0.39
C THR A 219 2.59 -3.90 -1.77
N TYR A 220 1.56 -3.91 -2.62
CA TYR A 220 1.62 -3.25 -3.93
C TYR A 220 0.48 -2.24 -4.07
N PRO A 221 0.73 -1.02 -4.60
CA PRO A 221 2.03 -0.47 -5.01
C PRO A 221 2.85 0.12 -3.84
N GLY A 222 2.35 0.00 -2.61
CA GLY A 222 2.90 0.60 -1.39
C GLY A 222 4.34 0.26 -1.03
N ASP A 223 4.81 -0.91 -1.47
CA ASP A 223 6.12 -1.48 -1.18
C ASP A 223 6.45 -1.62 0.32
N MET A 224 5.41 -1.64 1.16
CA MET A 224 5.57 -1.78 2.61
C MET A 224 5.72 -3.25 2.98
N PRO A 225 6.67 -3.61 3.85
CA PRO A 225 6.84 -4.99 4.31
C PRO A 225 5.57 -5.57 4.96
N GLU A 226 5.23 -6.78 4.55
CA GLU A 226 4.06 -7.52 5.02
C GLU A 226 4.44 -8.98 5.31
N GLY A 227 3.84 -9.54 6.36
CA GLY A 227 3.98 -10.94 6.75
C GLY A 227 2.61 -11.63 6.84
N VAL A 228 2.60 -12.95 6.80
CA VAL A 228 1.41 -13.76 7.08
C VAL A 228 1.62 -14.59 8.34
N MET A 229 0.58 -14.64 9.17
CA MET A 229 0.50 -15.51 10.34
C MET A 229 -0.74 -16.39 10.23
N LYS A 230 -0.69 -17.55 10.90
CA LYS A 230 -1.75 -18.55 10.85
C LYS A 230 -2.40 -18.76 12.21
N ASP A 231 -3.73 -18.87 12.21
CA ASP A 231 -4.57 -19.23 13.34
C ASP A 231 -4.42 -18.31 14.56
N ILE A 232 -4.26 -17.00 14.33
CA ILE A 232 -4.28 -15.98 15.39
C ILE A 232 -5.69 -15.89 15.96
N SER A 233 -5.83 -16.07 17.27
CA SER A 233 -7.11 -16.25 17.94
C SER A 233 -7.44 -15.13 18.93
N THR A 234 -8.56 -14.44 18.66
CA THR A 234 -9.21 -13.52 19.59
C THR A 234 -9.63 -14.23 20.87
N SER A 235 -10.17 -15.44 20.76
CA SER A 235 -10.68 -16.21 21.90
C SER A 235 -9.58 -16.62 22.88
N LYS A 236 -8.34 -16.75 22.39
CA LYS A 236 -7.16 -17.09 23.21
C LYS A 236 -6.39 -15.86 23.70
N GLY A 237 -6.79 -14.65 23.31
CA GLY A 237 -6.06 -13.42 23.67
C GLY A 237 -4.70 -13.29 22.98
N GLU A 238 -4.52 -13.89 21.80
CA GLU A 238 -3.26 -13.84 21.04
C GLU A 238 -3.00 -12.47 20.37
N HIS A 239 -3.93 -11.53 20.53
CA HIS A 239 -3.79 -10.14 20.12
C HIS A 239 -4.56 -9.22 21.07
N THR A 240 -4.18 -7.94 21.08
CA THR A 240 -4.96 -6.85 21.67
C THR A 240 -5.56 -5.99 20.57
N TRP A 241 -6.60 -5.19 20.86
CA TRP A 241 -7.18 -4.30 19.85
C TRP A 241 -7.75 -2.99 20.43
N HIS A 242 -7.78 -1.96 19.59
CA HIS A 242 -8.41 -0.66 19.87
C HIS A 242 -8.92 0.00 18.58
N VAL A 243 -9.77 1.02 18.72
CA VAL A 243 -10.25 1.87 17.60
C VAL A 243 -9.22 2.96 17.33
N VAL A 244 -8.98 3.29 16.06
CA VAL A 244 -7.92 4.23 15.64
C VAL A 244 -8.41 5.46 14.87
N ASN A 245 -9.71 5.59 14.66
CA ASN A 245 -10.35 6.73 14.01
C ASN A 245 -11.48 7.34 14.85
#